data_AF-A0AAV8X5D2-F1
#
_entry.id   AF-A0AAV8X5D2-F1
#
_cell.length_a   1.000
_cell.length_b   1.000
_cell.length_c   1.000
_cell.angle_alpha   90.00
_cell.angle_beta   90.00
_cell.angle_gamma   90.00
#
_symmetry.space_group_name_H-M   'P 1'
#
loop_
_entity.id
_entity.type
_entity.pdbx_description
1 polymer ?
#
loop_
_entity_poly.entity_id
_entity_poly.type
_entity_poly.pdbx_seq_one_letter_code
_entity_poly.pdbx_strand_id
1 'polypeptide(L)'
;VQIMMTSEVDRALNVKYDKTKETIFDKIISKKLPADIIFEDDKCMAFNDVNPQAPIHFLVIPKKRIATLDDSAESDKEVANNIVYVS
;
A
#
# COMPACT_ATOMS: atom_id res chain seq x y z
N VAL A 1 -18.87 4.63 -28.53
CA VAL A 1 -17.52 4.03 -28.52
C VAL A 1 -17.50 3.01 -27.40
N GLN A 2 -17.64 1.72 -27.74
CA GLN A 2 -17.66 0.62 -26.79
C GLN A 2 -16.24 0.44 -26.25
N ILE A 3 -15.96 0.93 -25.05
CA ILE A 3 -14.72 0.59 -24.35
C ILE A 3 -14.87 -0.90 -24.01
N MET A 4 -14.06 -1.75 -24.63
CA MET A 4 -13.95 -3.16 -24.25
C MET A 4 -13.56 -3.21 -22.77
N MET A 5 -14.42 -3.75 -21.92
CA MET A 5 -14.06 -4.10 -20.55
C MET A 5 -12.91 -5.11 -20.62
N THR A 6 -11.71 -4.65 -20.30
CA THR A 6 -10.50 -5.48 -20.26
C THR A 6 -10.52 -6.34 -19.00
N SER A 7 -10.22 -7.63 -19.15
CA SER A 7 -10.28 -8.67 -18.10
C SER A 7 -9.60 -8.33 -16.76
N GLU A 8 -8.62 -7.42 -16.77
CA GLU A 8 -7.88 -6.98 -15.58
C GLU A 8 -8.69 -6.01 -14.71
N VAL A 9 -9.46 -5.10 -15.33
CA VAL A 9 -10.35 -4.17 -14.62
C VAL A 9 -11.49 -4.93 -13.97
N ASP A 10 -12.07 -5.89 -14.69
CA ASP A 10 -13.09 -6.78 -14.13
C ASP A 10 -12.54 -7.62 -12.99
N ARG A 11 -11.28 -8.10 -13.09
CA ARG A 11 -10.63 -8.81 -11.98
C ARG A 11 -10.48 -7.91 -10.76
N ALA A 12 -10.01 -6.68 -10.92
CA ALA A 12 -9.81 -5.73 -9.82
C ALA A 12 -11.12 -5.41 -9.08
N LEU A 13 -12.20 -5.19 -9.82
CA LEU A 13 -13.53 -4.90 -9.25
C LEU A 13 -14.16 -6.11 -8.55
N ASN A 14 -13.81 -7.33 -8.96
CA ASN A 14 -14.39 -8.56 -8.42
C ASN A 14 -13.53 -9.26 -7.36
N VAL A 15 -12.41 -8.66 -6.93
CA VAL A 15 -11.63 -9.21 -5.80
C VAL A 15 -12.44 -9.08 -4.51
N LYS A 16 -12.98 -10.20 -4.03
CA LYS A 16 -13.56 -10.29 -2.68
C LYS A 16 -12.43 -10.37 -1.65
N TYR A 17 -11.85 -9.24 -1.28
CA TYR A 17 -10.90 -9.16 -0.18
C TYR A 17 -11.62 -8.91 1.15
N ASP A 18 -11.26 -9.67 2.17
CA ASP A 18 -11.77 -9.50 3.52
C ASP A 18 -11.03 -8.34 4.21
N LYS A 19 -11.71 -7.18 4.30
CA LYS A 19 -11.17 -5.96 4.94
C LYS A 19 -10.80 -6.16 6.42
N THR A 20 -11.27 -7.23 7.06
CA THR A 20 -11.03 -7.50 8.50
C THR A 20 -9.77 -8.32 8.78
N LYS A 21 -9.19 -8.97 7.75
CA LYS A 21 -8.04 -9.86 7.93
C LYS A 21 -6.71 -9.10 7.87
N GLU A 22 -5.74 -9.44 8.72
CA GLU A 22 -4.38 -8.90 8.60
C GLU A 22 -3.76 -9.27 7.23
N THR A 23 -3.22 -8.27 6.54
CA THR A 23 -2.35 -8.41 5.36
C THR A 23 -0.91 -8.66 5.80
N ILE A 24 -0.05 -8.93 4.82
CA ILE A 24 1.40 -8.95 5.05
C ILE A 24 1.94 -7.59 5.52
N PHE A 25 1.37 -6.48 5.05
CA PHE A 25 1.79 -5.13 5.43
C PHE A 25 1.43 -4.81 6.89
N ASP A 26 0.30 -5.29 7.40
CA ASP A 26 -0.02 -5.15 8.83
C ASP A 26 0.98 -5.89 9.70
N LYS A 27 1.46 -7.05 9.24
CA LYS A 27 2.49 -7.83 9.95
C LYS A 27 3.84 -7.13 9.93
N ILE A 28 4.18 -6.43 8.85
CA ILE A 28 5.39 -5.61 8.76
C ILE A 28 5.29 -4.40 9.69
N ILE A 29 4.18 -3.67 9.66
CA ILE A 29 3.94 -2.50 10.55
C ILE A 29 4.02 -2.92 12.02
N SER A 30 3.39 -4.05 12.38
CA SER A 30 3.41 -4.60 13.74
C SER A 30 4.70 -5.34 14.11
N LYS A 31 5.71 -5.34 13.23
CA LYS A 31 7.01 -6.02 13.42
C LYS A 31 6.91 -7.54 13.64
N LYS A 32 5.78 -8.16 13.30
CA LYS A 32 5.60 -9.62 13.31
C LYS A 32 6.36 -10.30 12.18
N LEU A 33 6.58 -9.58 11.06
CA LEU A 33 7.36 -10.03 9.92
C LEU A 33 8.55 -9.09 9.72
N PRO A 34 9.80 -9.59 9.60
CA PRO A 34 10.95 -8.73 9.38
C PRO A 34 10.87 -8.06 8.01
N ALA A 35 11.25 -6.78 7.95
CA ALA A 35 11.44 -6.02 6.74
C ALA A 35 12.70 -5.15 6.90
N ASP A 36 13.37 -4.86 5.79
CA ASP A 36 14.53 -3.96 5.77
C ASP A 36 14.06 -2.51 5.71
N ILE A 37 13.82 -1.94 6.90
CA ILE A 37 13.18 -0.63 7.07
C ILE A 37 14.23 0.47 6.90
N ILE A 38 13.98 1.35 5.94
CA ILE A 38 14.85 2.49 5.61
C ILE A 38 14.31 3.81 6.19
N PHE A 39 13.01 3.88 6.47
CA PHE A 39 12.37 5.04 7.09
C PHE A 39 11.14 4.63 7.90
N GLU A 40 10.90 5.27 9.03
CA GLU A 40 9.70 5.09 9.83
C GLU A 40 9.38 6.35 10.64
N ASP A 41 8.14 6.83 10.55
CA ASP A 41 7.60 7.89 11.39
C ASP A 41 6.22 7.49 11.94
N ASP A 42 5.47 8.43 12.52
CA ASP A 42 4.16 8.17 13.11
C ASP A 42 3.07 7.84 12.07
N LYS A 43 3.26 8.23 10.80
CA LYS A 43 2.23 8.16 9.76
C LYS A 43 2.51 7.12 8.69
N CYS A 44 3.78 6.85 8.38
CA CYS A 44 4.20 5.97 7.30
C CYS A 44 5.48 5.19 7.64
N MET A 45 5.78 4.20 6.79
CA MET A 45 6.95 3.36 6.88
C MET A 45 7.45 3.07 5.47
N ALA A 46 8.77 3.12 5.27
CA ALA A 46 9.41 2.70 4.03
C ALA A 46 10.38 1.54 4.27
N PHE A 47 10.34 0.54 3.39
CA PHE A 47 11.22 -0.63 3.47
C PHE A 47 11.52 -1.19 2.08
N ASN A 48 12.66 -1.87 1.94
CA ASN A 48 13.06 -2.47 0.67
C ASN A 48 12.13 -3.61 0.26
N ASP A 49 11.78 -3.67 -1.04
CA ASP A 49 10.96 -4.75 -1.56
C ASP A 49 11.74 -6.08 -1.49
N VAL A 50 11.04 -7.17 -1.13
CA VAL A 50 11.65 -8.52 -1.05
C VAL A 50 11.98 -9.10 -2.42
N ASN A 51 11.30 -8.64 -3.46
CA ASN A 51 11.49 -9.02 -4.86
C ASN A 51 11.65 -7.77 -5.75
N PRO A 52 12.76 -7.03 -5.61
CA PRO A 52 12.95 -5.74 -6.26
C PRO A 52 12.98 -5.87 -7.79
N GLN A 53 12.22 -5.01 -8.47
CA GLN A 53 12.16 -4.93 -9.94
C GLN A 53 13.14 -3.92 -10.56
N ALA A 54 13.93 -3.24 -9.73
CA ALA A 54 14.93 -2.25 -10.11
C ALA A 54 16.07 -2.23 -9.06
N PRO A 55 17.25 -1.66 -9.37
CA PRO A 55 18.36 -1.56 -8.42
C PRO A 55 18.01 -0.85 -7.12
N ILE A 56 17.07 0.10 -7.19
CA ILE A 56 16.47 0.77 -6.04
C ILE A 56 14.96 0.54 -6.16
N HIS A 57 14.40 -0.27 -5.26
CA HIS A 57 12.98 -0.54 -5.19
C HIS A 57 12.60 -0.74 -3.73
N PHE A 58 11.91 0.24 -3.17
CA PHE A 58 11.34 0.21 -1.83
C PHE A 58 9.87 0.60 -1.90
N LEU A 59 9.12 0.20 -0.88
CA LEU A 59 7.72 0.51 -0.74
C LEU A 59 7.54 1.50 0.40
N VAL A 60 6.75 2.55 0.18
CA VAL A 60 6.30 3.48 1.22
C VAL A 60 4.82 3.21 1.47
N ILE A 61 4.46 2.88 2.72
CA ILE A 61 3.09 2.52 3.10
C ILE A 61 2.60 3.37 4.27
N PRO A 62 1.29 3.69 4.34
CA PRO A 62 0.71 4.33 5.51
C PRO A 62 0.62 3.34 6.68
N LYS A 63 0.82 3.83 7.91
CA LYS A 63 0.51 3.07 9.14
C LYS A 63 -1.01 2.96 9.37
N LYS A 64 -1.77 3.95 8.89
CA LYS A 64 -3.23 3.88 8.83
C LYS A 64 -3.63 2.90 7.72
N ARG A 65 -4.51 1.95 8.05
CA ARG A 65 -4.98 0.96 7.09
C ARG A 65 -5.98 1.58 6.10
N ILE A 66 -5.57 1.64 4.84
CA ILE A 66 -6.38 2.02 3.68
C ILE A 66 -6.16 0.94 2.62
N ALA A 67 -7.20 0.19 2.26
CA ALA A 67 -7.03 -1.03 1.47
C ALA A 67 -6.67 -0.75 0.00
N THR A 68 -7.26 0.29 -0.57
CA THR A 68 -7.00 0.77 -1.93
C THR A 68 -7.07 2.29 -1.96
N LEU A 69 -6.54 2.92 -3.00
CA LEU A 69 -6.66 4.38 -3.16
C LEU A 69 -8.13 4.83 -3.25
N ASP A 70 -9.00 4.01 -3.82
CA ASP A 70 -10.44 4.29 -3.90
C ASP A 70 -11.14 4.29 -2.54
N ASP A 71 -10.58 3.60 -1.54
CA ASP A 71 -11.06 3.60 -0.16
C ASP A 71 -10.55 4.81 0.66
N SER A 72 -9.74 5.70 0.06
CA SER A 72 -9.23 6.88 0.75
C SER A 72 -10.30 7.96 0.93
N ALA A 73 -10.26 8.65 2.07
CA ALA A 73 -11.13 9.78 2.37
C ALA A 73 -10.37 11.11 2.33
N GLU A 74 -11.11 12.22 2.34
CA GLU A 74 -10.55 13.57 2.47
C GLU A 74 -9.62 13.71 3.69
N SER A 75 -9.93 13.01 4.79
CA SER A 75 -9.11 12.98 6.01
C SER A 75 -7.79 12.24 5.85
N ASP A 76 -7.57 11.51 4.75
CA ASP A 76 -6.33 10.80 4.43
C ASP A 76 -5.33 11.63 3.63
N LYS A 77 -5.72 12.83 3.17
CA LYS A 77 -4.85 13.70 2.35
C LYS A 77 -3.50 13.97 2.98
N GLU A 78 -3.45 14.18 4.29
CA GLU A 78 -2.20 14.43 4.99
C GLU A 78 -1.26 13.21 4.96
N VAL A 79 -1.82 12.00 5.10
CA VAL A 79 -1.05 10.76 5.01
C VAL A 79 -0.54 10.54 3.60
N ALA A 80 -1.36 10.81 2.58
CA ALA A 80 -0.96 10.73 1.18
C ALA A 80 0.20 11.71 0.87
N ASN A 81 0.13 12.94 1.36
CA ASN A 81 1.20 13.93 1.21
C ASN A 81 2.50 13.45 1.85
N ASN A 82 2.43 12.86 3.04
CA ASN A 82 3.61 12.32 3.72
C ASN A 82 4.28 11.21 2.92
N ILE A 83 3.50 10.30 2.33
CA ILE A 83 4.04 9.23 1.48
C ILE A 83 4.79 9.81 0.28
N VAL A 84 4.21 10.81 -0.38
CA VAL A 84 4.84 11.47 -1.54
C VAL A 84 6.11 12.21 -1.15
N TYR A 85 6.15 12.83 0.03
CA TYR A 85 7.34 13.56 0.50
C TYR A 85 8.52 12.63 0.83
N VAL A 86 8.25 11.40 1.26
CA VAL A 86 9.26 10.38 1.58
C VAL A 86 9.78 9.65 0.33
N SER A 87 8.99 9.62 -0.75
CA SER A 87 9.29 8.93 -2.01
C SER A 87 10.32 9.69 -2.85
#